data_AF-A0A8S2PP75-F1
#
_entry.id   AF-A0A8S2PP75-F1
#
_cell.length_a   1.000
_cell.length_b   1.000
_cell.length_c   1.000
_cell.angle_alpha   90.00
_cell.angle_beta   90.00
_cell.angle_gamma   90.00
#
_symmetry.space_group_name_H-M   'P 1'
#
loop_
_entity.id
_entity.type
_entity.pdbx_description
1 polymer ?
#
loop_
_entity_poly.entity_id
_entity_poly.type
_entity_poly.pdbx_seq_one_letter_code
_entity_poly.pdbx_strand_id
1 'polypeptide(L)'
;REPPRKNCVRGISYLTGYLLVPMGPSSCKFYYMTQSDPGGNLPAWVVNRASKVFVPKLMKRLAKACSKYEKWKAKNKPSFKPWLFPEQMNVGNYNPADVGQLDTKETLTASANNNEAAVQENSVQDSNLEQDD
;
A
#
# COMPACT_ATOMS: atom_id res chain seq x y z
N ARG A 1 -7.08 -11.97 -15.53
CA ARG A 1 -5.86 -11.81 -14.67
C ARG A 1 -4.69 -11.50 -15.59
N GLU A 2 -3.97 -10.39 -15.39
CA GLU A 2 -2.76 -10.11 -16.20
C GLU A 2 -1.74 -11.26 -16.10
N PRO A 3 -1.02 -11.63 -17.17
CA PRO A 3 -0.04 -12.73 -17.14
C PRO A 3 1.27 -12.33 -16.42
N PRO A 4 2.01 -13.27 -15.80
CA PRO A 4 3.32 -13.01 -15.21
C PRO A 4 4.32 -12.48 -16.25
N ARG A 5 5.23 -11.59 -15.82
CA ARG A 5 6.29 -11.02 -16.68
C ARG A 5 7.64 -11.60 -16.27
N LYS A 6 8.45 -12.00 -17.25
CA LYS A 6 9.71 -12.77 -17.07
C LYS A 6 10.73 -12.15 -16.08
N ASN A 7 10.67 -10.84 -15.82
CA ASN A 7 11.60 -10.12 -14.93
C ASN A 7 10.90 -9.38 -13.77
N CYS A 8 9.66 -9.77 -13.46
CA CYS A 8 8.91 -9.16 -12.36
C CYS A 8 8.34 -10.24 -11.46
N VAL A 9 8.69 -10.19 -10.17
CA VAL A 9 8.02 -11.00 -9.16
C VAL A 9 6.65 -10.37 -8.91
N ARG A 10 5.60 -11.18 -9.00
CA ARG A 10 4.24 -10.75 -8.70
C ARG A 10 4.02 -10.80 -7.19
N GLY A 11 3.99 -9.63 -6.56
CA GLY A 11 3.47 -9.50 -5.21
C GLY A 11 1.94 -9.65 -5.19
N ILE A 12 1.42 -10.04 -4.03
CA ILE A 12 0.00 -10.21 -3.75
C ILE A 12 -0.35 -9.28 -2.59
N SER A 13 -1.33 -8.41 -2.79
CA SER A 13 -1.95 -7.64 -1.70
C SER A 13 -3.24 -8.36 -1.31
N TYR A 14 -3.22 -9.07 -0.18
CA TYR A 14 -4.42 -9.72 0.38
C TYR A 14 -5.44 -8.68 0.80
N LEU A 15 -4.97 -7.64 1.47
CA LEU A 15 -5.79 -6.52 1.92
C LEU A 15 -4.93 -5.27 1.94
N THR A 16 -5.40 -4.20 1.33
CA THR A 16 -4.83 -2.86 1.52
C THR A 16 -5.95 -1.85 1.57
N GLY A 17 -5.93 -1.00 2.59
CA GLY A 17 -6.97 0.00 2.81
C GLY A 17 -6.42 1.29 3.41
N TYR A 18 -7.16 2.37 3.17
CA TYR A 18 -6.87 3.71 3.67
C TYR A 18 -8.13 4.29 4.29
N LEU A 19 -7.99 4.92 5.46
CA LEU A 19 -9.08 5.66 6.11
C LEU A 19 -8.57 7.05 6.47
N LEU A 20 -9.29 8.07 5.99
CA LEU A 20 -9.05 9.47 6.32
C LEU A 20 -10.13 9.96 7.27
N VAL A 21 -9.72 10.44 8.45
CA VAL A 21 -10.63 11.03 9.44
C VAL A 21 -10.30 12.52 9.58
N PRO A 22 -11.20 13.44 9.18
CA PRO A 22 -10.99 14.86 9.37
C PRO A 22 -10.80 15.22 10.85
N MET A 23 -9.80 16.05 11.15
CA MET A 23 -9.56 16.61 12.50
C MET A 23 -9.77 18.13 12.56
N GLY A 24 -9.99 18.76 11.40
CA GLY A 24 -10.16 20.20 11.26
C GLY A 24 -10.02 20.61 9.79
N PRO A 25 -10.04 21.92 9.48
CA PRO A 25 -10.02 22.42 8.11
C PRO A 25 -8.77 22.05 7.30
N SER A 26 -7.63 21.83 7.96
CA SER A 26 -6.33 21.59 7.33
C SER A 26 -5.60 20.35 7.85
N SER A 27 -6.30 19.46 8.57
CA SER A 27 -5.70 18.30 9.23
C SER A 27 -6.60 17.06 9.21
N CYS A 28 -5.99 15.88 9.16
CA CYS A 28 -6.69 14.60 9.25
C CYS A 28 -5.81 13.55 9.96
N LYS A 29 -6.45 12.51 10.51
CA LYS A 29 -5.79 11.23 10.82
C LYS A 29 -5.83 10.36 9.57
N PHE A 30 -4.69 9.79 9.21
CA PHE A 30 -4.57 8.86 8.10
C PHE A 30 -4.21 7.48 8.65
N TYR A 31 -5.13 6.53 8.48
CA TYR A 31 -4.90 5.13 8.82
C TYR A 31 -4.59 4.36 7.54
N TYR A 32 -3.51 3.58 7.61
CA TYR A 32 -3.09 2.68 6.54
C TYR A 32 -2.99 1.27 7.08
N MET A 33 -3.66 0.34 6.41
CA MET A 33 -3.62 -1.08 6.76
C MET A 33 -3.25 -1.85 5.49
N THR A 34 -2.26 -2.73 5.60
CA THR A 34 -1.87 -3.61 4.51
C THR A 34 -1.44 -4.98 5.01
N GLN A 35 -1.85 -6.00 4.28
CA GLN A 35 -1.39 -7.37 4.36
C GLN A 35 -1.01 -7.77 2.94
N SER A 36 0.29 -7.92 2.69
CA SER A 36 0.82 -8.21 1.36
C SER A 36 1.98 -9.19 1.43
N ASP A 37 2.06 -10.09 0.46
CA ASP A 37 3.21 -10.96 0.20
C ASP A 37 3.96 -10.41 -1.02
N PRO A 38 5.21 -9.93 -0.89
CA PRO A 38 6.00 -9.48 -2.04
C PRO A 38 6.35 -10.61 -3.03
N GLY A 39 6.18 -11.87 -2.63
CA GLY A 39 6.53 -13.06 -3.40
C GLY A 39 8.02 -13.33 -3.46
N GLY A 40 8.40 -14.39 -4.17
CA GLY A 40 9.80 -14.81 -4.33
C GLY A 40 10.35 -15.56 -3.11
N ASN A 41 11.68 -15.65 -3.01
CA ASN A 41 12.36 -16.45 -1.98
C ASN A 41 12.77 -15.60 -0.76
N LEU A 42 11.86 -14.76 -0.25
CA LEU A 42 12.11 -13.94 0.94
C LEU A 42 11.50 -14.62 2.18
N PRO A 43 12.27 -14.84 3.25
CA PRO A 43 11.71 -15.32 4.51
C PRO A 43 10.67 -14.33 5.08
N ALA A 44 9.59 -14.84 5.70
CA ALA A 44 8.52 -14.00 6.24
C ALA A 44 9.01 -12.96 7.26
N TRP A 45 10.02 -13.28 8.08
CA TRP A 45 10.61 -12.33 9.03
C TRP A 45 11.26 -11.12 8.35
N VAL A 46 11.82 -11.30 7.14
CA VAL A 46 12.40 -10.20 6.35
C VAL A 46 11.30 -9.27 5.87
N VAL A 47 10.18 -9.82 5.41
CA VAL A 47 9.02 -9.04 4.97
C VAL A 47 8.45 -8.22 6.14
N ASN A 48 8.27 -8.84 7.31
CA ASN A 48 7.74 -8.15 8.49
C ASN A 48 8.68 -7.04 9.00
N ARG A 49 9.99 -7.29 9.01
CA ARG A 49 10.98 -6.27 9.39
C ARG A 49 11.04 -5.13 8.37
N ALA A 50 11.01 -5.44 7.09
CA ALA A 50 11.02 -4.45 6.03
C ALA A 50 9.77 -3.57 6.07
N SER A 51 8.59 -4.14 6.30
CA SER A 51 7.33 -3.42 6.45
C SER A 51 7.39 -2.40 7.60
N LYS A 52 7.94 -2.77 8.76
CA LYS A 52 8.10 -1.84 9.89
C LYS A 52 8.98 -0.61 9.57
N VAL A 53 9.96 -0.76 8.68
CA VAL A 53 10.82 0.36 8.25
C VAL A 53 10.22 1.13 7.07
N PHE A 54 9.53 0.43 6.18
CA PHE A 54 8.95 0.99 4.96
C PHE A 54 7.75 1.87 5.26
N VAL A 55 6.86 1.43 6.15
CA VAL A 55 5.61 2.16 6.46
C VAL A 55 5.87 3.59 6.96
N PRO A 56 6.74 3.85 7.96
CA PRO A 56 7.03 5.21 8.39
C PRO A 56 7.62 6.09 7.28
N LYS A 57 8.52 5.54 6.45
CA LYS A 57 9.11 6.26 5.31
C LYS A 57 8.06 6.59 4.26
N LEU A 58 7.15 5.66 3.96
CA LEU A 58 6.01 5.88 3.08
C LEU A 58 5.12 7.00 3.61
N MET A 59 4.76 6.98 4.90
CA MET A 59 3.92 8.02 5.52
C MET A 59 4.57 9.40 5.44
N LYS A 60 5.87 9.51 5.75
CA LYS A 60 6.62 10.79 5.62
C LYS A 60 6.62 11.30 4.18
N ARG A 61 6.85 10.41 3.20
CA ARG A 61 6.83 10.78 1.78
C ARG A 61 5.44 11.19 1.31
N LEU A 62 4.40 10.50 1.76
CA LEU A 62 3.01 10.82 1.44
C LEU A 62 2.63 12.20 2.01
N ALA A 63 2.93 12.46 3.28
CA ALA A 63 2.68 13.77 3.90
C ALA A 63 3.37 14.91 3.13
N LYS A 64 4.64 14.71 2.71
CA LYS A 64 5.38 15.66 1.88
C LYS A 64 4.80 15.83 0.47
N ALA A 65 4.20 14.78 -0.09
CA ALA A 65 3.51 14.86 -1.38
C ALA A 65 2.20 15.65 -1.25
N CYS A 66 1.42 15.40 -0.20
CA CYS A 66 0.17 16.11 0.09
C CYS A 66 0.38 17.63 0.21
N SER A 67 1.41 18.08 0.92
CA SER A 67 1.69 19.52 1.06
C SER A 67 2.10 20.19 -0.26
N LYS A 68 2.60 19.42 -1.23
CA LYS A 68 2.99 19.91 -2.56
C LYS A 68 1.90 19.72 -3.62
N TYR A 69 0.84 18.98 -3.29
CA TYR A 69 -0.13 18.50 -4.26
C TYR A 69 -0.88 19.64 -4.96
N GLU A 70 -1.36 20.64 -4.21
CA GLU A 70 -2.11 21.77 -4.79
C GLU A 70 -1.29 22.52 -5.86
N LYS A 71 -0.03 22.84 -5.54
CA LYS A 71 0.90 23.51 -6.48
C LYS A 71 1.18 22.66 -7.71
N TRP A 72 1.35 21.34 -7.54
CA TRP A 72 1.53 20.42 -8.66
C TRP A 72 0.25 20.33 -9.50
N LYS A 73 -0.92 20.18 -8.87
CA LYS A 73 -2.21 19.98 -9.53
C LYS A 73 -2.64 21.20 -10.34
N ALA A 74 -2.35 22.41 -9.86
CA ALA A 74 -2.55 23.66 -10.60
C ALA A 74 -1.88 23.65 -12.00
N LYS A 75 -0.76 22.93 -12.14
CA LYS A 75 0.01 22.81 -13.39
C LYS A 75 -0.32 21.57 -14.22
N ASN A 76 -1.11 20.63 -13.67
CA ASN A 76 -1.32 19.29 -14.23
C ASN A 76 -2.81 18.98 -14.37
N LYS A 77 -3.47 19.66 -15.33
CA LYS A 77 -4.91 19.54 -15.60
C LYS A 77 -5.73 19.72 -14.31
N PRO A 78 -5.81 20.94 -13.76
CA PRO A 78 -6.39 21.19 -12.43
C PRO A 78 -7.84 20.71 -12.30
N SER A 79 -8.64 20.89 -13.36
CA SER A 79 -10.05 20.50 -13.41
C SER A 79 -10.28 19.00 -13.61
N PHE A 80 -9.26 18.25 -14.03
CA PHE A 80 -9.37 16.81 -14.29
C PHE A 80 -9.20 16.02 -12.99
N LYS A 81 -10.33 15.65 -12.36
CA LYS A 81 -10.42 14.89 -11.11
C LYS A 81 -11.50 13.81 -11.26
N PRO A 82 -11.26 12.76 -12.08
CA PRO A 82 -12.27 11.73 -12.36
C PRO A 82 -12.75 10.97 -11.12
N TRP A 83 -11.96 10.95 -10.05
CA TRP A 83 -12.36 10.40 -8.74
C TRP A 83 -13.38 11.26 -7.97
N LEU A 84 -13.56 12.54 -8.34
CA LEU A 84 -14.63 13.42 -7.84
C LEU A 84 -15.76 13.59 -8.88
N PHE A 85 -15.41 13.51 -10.16
CA PHE A 85 -16.26 13.78 -11.32
C PHE A 85 -16.22 12.59 -12.29
N PRO A 86 -16.98 11.51 -12.03
CA PRO A 86 -16.88 10.26 -12.78
C PRO A 86 -17.13 10.40 -14.29
N GLU A 87 -17.89 11.41 -14.72
CA GLU A 87 -18.13 11.74 -16.12
C GLU A 87 -16.85 12.08 -16.91
N GLN A 88 -15.76 12.39 -16.22
CA GLN A 88 -14.44 12.62 -16.84
C GLN A 88 -13.69 11.32 -17.18
N MET A 89 -14.19 10.16 -16.75
CA MET A 89 -13.57 8.86 -17.04
C MET A 89 -13.75 8.50 -18.51
N ASN A 90 -12.64 8.25 -19.20
CA ASN A 90 -12.61 7.79 -20.60
C ASN A 90 -12.20 6.31 -20.72
N VAL A 91 -12.51 5.50 -19.70
CA VAL A 91 -12.22 4.07 -19.70
C VAL A 91 -13.51 3.28 -19.86
N GLY A 92 -13.46 2.18 -20.61
CA GLY A 92 -14.60 1.29 -20.77
C GLY A 92 -14.97 0.60 -19.46
N ASN A 93 -16.23 0.21 -19.34
CA ASN A 93 -16.69 -0.62 -18.24
C ASN A 93 -16.00 -1.98 -18.28
N TYR A 94 -15.69 -2.50 -17.10
CA TYR A 94 -15.13 -3.84 -16.95
C TYR A 94 -16.25 -4.85 -16.74
N ASN A 95 -16.20 -6.00 -17.40
CA ASN A 95 -17.11 -7.12 -17.12
C ASN A 95 -16.56 -7.94 -15.93
N PRO A 96 -17.24 -7.99 -14.77
CA PRO A 96 -16.74 -8.70 -13.58
C PRO A 96 -16.31 -10.15 -13.83
N ALA A 97 -16.92 -10.83 -14.80
CA ALA A 97 -16.57 -12.21 -15.18
C ALA A 97 -15.14 -12.35 -15.73
N ASP A 98 -14.56 -11.27 -16.27
CA ASP A 98 -13.20 -11.26 -16.79
C ASP A 98 -12.18 -11.13 -15.64
N VAL A 99 -12.60 -10.74 -14.42
CA VAL A 99 -11.70 -10.61 -13.26
C VAL A 99 -11.43 -12.01 -12.74
N GLY A 100 -10.20 -12.50 -12.97
CA GLY A 100 -9.75 -13.72 -12.31
C GLY A 100 -9.73 -13.53 -10.80
N GLN A 101 -10.37 -14.43 -10.06
CA GLN A 101 -10.34 -14.43 -8.61
C GLN A 101 -8.94 -14.79 -8.10
N LEU A 102 -8.58 -14.27 -6.93
CA LEU A 102 -7.38 -14.71 -6.23
C LEU A 102 -7.66 -16.09 -5.65
N ASP A 103 -6.89 -17.12 -6.05
CA ASP A 103 -6.93 -18.41 -5.37
C ASP A 103 -6.25 -18.25 -4.00
N THR A 104 -7.07 -18.04 -2.97
CA THR A 104 -6.60 -17.83 -1.60
C THR A 104 -5.94 -19.06 -1.01
N LYS A 105 -6.29 -20.28 -1.44
CA LYS A 105 -5.75 -21.53 -0.87
C LYS A 105 -4.35 -21.81 -1.38
N GLU A 106 -4.14 -21.69 -2.70
CA GLU A 106 -2.82 -21.81 -3.31
C GLU A 106 -1.87 -20.72 -2.76
N THR A 107 -2.41 -19.50 -2.64
CA THR A 107 -1.63 -18.34 -2.20
C THR A 107 -1.21 -18.45 -0.73
N LEU A 108 -2.11 -18.81 0.18
CA LEU A 108 -1.78 -18.97 1.61
C LEU A 108 -0.80 -20.12 1.87
N THR A 109 -0.91 -21.20 1.09
CA THR A 109 0.00 -22.36 1.21
C THR A 109 1.41 -22.01 0.73
N ALA A 110 1.54 -21.17 -0.31
CA ALA A 110 2.82 -20.64 -0.75
C ALA A 110 3.48 -19.73 0.30
N SER A 111 2.70 -18.90 1.01
CA SER A 111 3.23 -18.04 2.08
C SER A 111 3.57 -18.80 3.38
N ALA A 112 2.81 -19.84 3.74
CA ALA A 112 3.01 -20.63 4.96
C ALA A 112 4.31 -21.46 4.96
N ASN A 113 4.81 -21.84 3.79
CA ASN A 113 6.07 -22.56 3.64
C ASN A 113 7.31 -21.71 4.02
N ASN A 114 7.13 -20.42 4.30
CA ASN A 114 8.17 -19.49 4.76
C ASN A 114 8.16 -19.31 6.29
N ASN A 115 8.16 -20.42 7.06
CA ASN A 115 8.33 -20.48 8.53
C ASN A 115 7.82 -19.24 9.31
N GLU A 116 6.50 -19.14 9.44
CA GLU A 116 5.77 -18.10 10.18
C GLU A 116 5.79 -18.31 11.71
N ALA A 117 6.84 -18.94 12.25
CA ALA A 117 6.95 -19.23 13.68
C ALA A 117 7.93 -18.26 14.36
N ALA A 118 7.39 -17.53 15.35
CA ALA A 118 8.07 -16.74 16.37
C ALA A 118 8.48 -15.29 16.02
N VAL A 119 7.55 -14.35 16.18
CA VAL A 119 7.89 -13.02 16.72
C VAL A 119 6.77 -12.55 17.64
N GLN A 120 7.05 -12.43 18.94
CA GLN A 120 6.12 -11.86 19.93
C GLN A 120 5.90 -10.36 19.65
N GLU A 121 4.66 -9.90 19.86
CA GLU A 121 4.19 -8.53 19.61
C GLU A 121 4.83 -7.46 20.51
N ASN A 122 5.57 -7.85 21.55
CA ASN A 122 6.17 -6.94 22.52
C ASN A 122 7.70 -7.00 22.49
N SER A 123 8.36 -6.12 21.75
CA SER A 123 9.74 -5.69 22.02
C SER A 123 10.25 -4.67 20.99
N VAL A 124 9.69 -3.45 20.98
CA VAL A 124 10.47 -2.30 20.49
C VAL A 124 10.15 -1.11 21.38
N GLN A 125 11.13 -0.71 22.20
CA GLN A 125 11.08 0.54 22.96
C GLN A 125 11.22 1.72 21.99
N ASP A 126 10.29 2.67 22.10
CA ASP A 126 10.38 4.00 21.50
C ASP A 126 11.61 4.73 22.07
N SER A 127 12.74 4.66 21.37
CA SER A 127 13.79 5.65 21.52
C SER A 127 14.61 5.74 20.24
N ASN A 128 14.86 6.98 19.81
CA ASN A 128 15.67 7.41 18.66
C ASN A 128 14.94 7.59 17.32
N LEU A 129 13.95 8.49 17.28
CA LEU A 129 13.57 9.17 16.03
C LEU A 129 13.72 10.70 16.09
N GLU A 130 14.44 11.23 17.07
CA GLU A 130 14.90 12.62 17.05
C GLU A 130 16.37 12.67 16.64
N GLN A 131 16.59 13.03 15.38
CA GLN A 131 17.64 13.93 14.87
C GLN A 131 17.88 13.62 13.40
N ASP A 132 17.48 14.56 12.55
CA ASP A 132 18.39 15.23 11.62
C ASP A 132 17.57 16.30 10.88
N ASP A 133 17.98 17.55 11.09
CA ASP A 133 17.42 18.79 10.54
C ASP A 133 17.40 18.85 9.01
#